data_AF-A0A2Z7DJV6-F1
#
_entry.id   AF-A0A2Z7DJV6-F1
#
_cell.length_a   1.000
_cell.length_b   1.000
_cell.length_c   1.000
_cell.angle_alpha   90.00
_cell.angle_beta   90.00
_cell.angle_gamma   90.00
#
_symmetry.space_group_name_H-M   'P 1'
#
loop_
_entity.id
_entity.type
_entity.pdbx_description
1 polymer ?
#
loop_
_entity_poly.entity_id
_entity_poly.type
_entity_poly.pdbx_seq_one_letter_code
_entity_poly.pdbx_strand_id
1 'polypeptide(L)'
;MQAVAWGGDVIKHLTQAQRVANDTHLHFVEAMGHHTKLVAQLEEMKVIRDQEKEAADAVQEALRTQLATEHAARATEEEAMRSELKASLNEKTSVEAELEETKARAAEEAECMRDEVTNAWALGKEEFLKSPKFERLCANMLVAYFRSGFEGCVAQFRANGYPEEEHPAPFLDMKKALRDMPEDDEEAAAEEEEEEEDEDKAEATSPSSPKP
;
A
#
# COMPACT_ATOMS: atom_id res chain seq x y z
N MET A 1 104.93 25.59 -78.80
CA MET A 1 103.55 25.04 -78.83
C MET A 1 102.92 24.98 -77.42
N GLN A 2 102.98 26.06 -76.61
CA GLN A 2 102.39 26.08 -75.25
C GLN A 2 101.11 26.94 -75.15
N ALA A 3 100.94 27.96 -75.99
CA ALA A 3 99.78 28.85 -75.97
C ALA A 3 98.45 28.17 -76.41
N VAL A 4 98.52 27.16 -77.28
CA VAL A 4 97.34 26.45 -77.80
C VAL A 4 96.78 25.44 -76.77
N ALA A 5 97.64 24.89 -75.90
CA ALA A 5 97.21 23.97 -74.85
C ALA A 5 96.41 24.68 -73.73
N TRP A 6 96.76 25.93 -73.41
CA TRP A 6 96.07 26.73 -72.39
C TRP A 6 94.67 27.18 -72.83
N GLY A 7 94.49 27.51 -74.12
CA GLY A 7 93.18 27.89 -74.65
C GLY A 7 92.14 26.76 -74.57
N GLY A 8 92.56 25.52 -74.79
CA GLY A 8 91.68 24.34 -74.69
C GLY A 8 91.19 24.06 -73.27
N ASP A 9 92.03 24.24 -72.25
CA ASP A 9 91.65 23.99 -70.86
C ASP A 9 90.74 25.08 -70.27
N VAL A 10 90.96 26.35 -70.65
CA VAL A 10 90.03 27.45 -70.29
C VAL A 10 88.63 27.20 -70.86
N ILE A 11 88.53 26.71 -72.11
CA ILE A 11 87.24 26.37 -72.72
C ILE A 11 86.56 25.21 -71.98
N LYS A 12 87.29 24.15 -71.60
CA LYS A 12 86.73 23.04 -70.82
C LYS A 12 86.18 23.51 -69.47
N HIS A 13 86.94 24.31 -68.72
CA HIS A 13 86.50 24.85 -67.44
C HIS A 13 85.29 25.77 -67.58
N LEU A 14 85.26 26.60 -68.63
CA LEU A 14 84.11 27.45 -68.92
C LEU A 14 82.86 26.63 -69.27
N THR A 15 82.98 25.62 -70.14
CA THR A 15 81.87 24.73 -70.50
C THR A 15 81.36 23.93 -69.29
N GLN A 16 82.28 23.46 -68.43
CA GLN A 16 81.92 22.77 -67.19
C GLN A 16 81.19 23.70 -66.22
N ALA A 17 81.70 24.91 -65.99
CA ALA A 17 81.06 25.91 -65.15
C ALA A 17 79.66 26.29 -65.69
N GLN A 18 79.51 26.43 -67.02
CA GLN A 18 78.23 26.72 -67.64
C GLN A 18 77.22 25.57 -67.47
N ARG A 19 77.65 24.31 -67.60
CA ARG A 19 76.79 23.15 -67.36
C ARG A 19 76.31 23.12 -65.91
N VAL A 20 77.22 23.26 -64.95
CA VAL A 20 76.89 23.29 -63.52
C VAL A 20 75.95 24.45 -63.19
N ALA A 21 76.17 25.63 -63.78
CA ALA A 21 75.30 26.79 -63.60
C ALA A 21 73.89 26.52 -64.15
N ASN A 22 73.77 25.90 -65.33
CA ASN A 22 72.48 25.53 -65.92
C ASN A 22 71.75 24.46 -65.11
N ASP A 23 72.45 23.42 -64.65
CA ASP A 23 71.88 22.36 -63.82
C ASP A 23 71.37 22.95 -62.49
N THR A 24 72.17 23.82 -61.86
CA THR A 24 71.78 24.53 -60.64
C THR A 24 70.55 25.42 -60.85
N HIS A 25 70.50 26.14 -61.98
CA HIS A 25 69.36 26.98 -62.33
C HIS A 25 68.08 26.14 -62.54
N LEU A 26 68.17 24.99 -63.21
CA LEU A 26 67.04 24.09 -63.41
C LEU A 26 66.50 23.56 -62.06
N HIS A 27 67.40 23.10 -61.18
CA HIS A 27 67.02 22.66 -59.84
C HIS A 27 66.40 23.77 -59.00
N PHE A 28 66.90 25.01 -59.13
CA PHE A 28 66.30 26.16 -58.46
C PHE A 28 64.87 26.42 -58.94
N VAL A 29 64.64 26.40 -60.26
CA VAL A 29 63.30 26.59 -60.84
C VAL A 29 62.34 25.50 -60.38
N GLU A 30 62.78 24.23 -60.37
CA GLU A 30 62.00 23.10 -59.86
C GLU A 30 61.67 23.26 -58.36
N ALA A 31 62.67 23.62 -57.54
CA ALA A 31 62.48 23.87 -56.11
C ALA A 31 61.50 25.03 -55.85
N MET A 32 61.55 26.09 -56.67
CA MET A 32 60.59 27.21 -56.60
C MET A 32 59.17 26.78 -56.97
N GLY A 33 59.01 25.88 -57.94
CA GLY A 33 57.73 25.26 -58.27
C GLY A 33 57.16 24.48 -57.09
N HIS A 34 57.98 23.65 -56.43
CA HIS A 34 57.59 22.94 -55.21
C HIS A 34 57.25 23.88 -54.07
N HIS A 35 58.06 24.93 -53.85
CA HIS A 35 57.80 25.93 -52.82
C HIS A 35 56.44 26.61 -53.02
N THR A 36 56.13 27.02 -54.25
CA THR A 36 54.83 27.62 -54.59
C THR A 36 53.66 26.69 -54.25
N LYS A 37 53.79 25.39 -54.55
CA LYS A 37 52.79 24.39 -54.20
C LYS A 37 52.63 24.23 -52.68
N LEU A 38 53.73 24.16 -51.94
CA LEU A 38 53.70 24.03 -50.48
C LEU A 38 53.07 25.27 -49.82
N VAL A 39 53.35 26.47 -50.32
CA VAL A 39 52.73 27.71 -49.85
C VAL A 39 51.22 27.70 -50.08
N ALA A 40 50.76 27.25 -51.26
CA ALA A 40 49.33 27.11 -51.55
C ALA A 40 48.64 26.12 -50.60
N GLN A 41 49.25 24.95 -50.35
CA GLN A 41 48.71 23.96 -49.41
C GLN A 41 48.68 24.48 -47.96
N LEU A 42 49.68 25.25 -47.56
CA LEU A 42 49.74 25.85 -46.22
C LEU A 42 48.61 26.88 -46.02
N GLU A 43 48.29 27.65 -47.04
CA GLU A 43 47.19 28.61 -46.98
C GLU A 43 45.83 27.90 -46.95
N GLU A 44 45.64 26.84 -47.73
CA GLU A 44 44.45 25.98 -47.67
C GLU A 44 44.25 25.40 -46.26
N MET A 45 45.31 24.87 -45.65
CA MET A 45 45.25 24.33 -44.28
C MET A 45 44.95 25.38 -43.22
N LYS A 46 45.32 26.65 -43.42
CA LYS A 46 44.93 27.74 -42.51
C LYS A 46 43.44 28.03 -42.63
N VAL A 47 42.92 28.14 -43.86
CA VAL A 47 41.49 28.37 -44.10
C VAL A 47 40.66 27.26 -43.47
N ILE A 48 41.05 25.99 -43.67
CA ILE A 48 40.37 24.84 -43.05
C ILE A 48 40.42 24.95 -41.52
N ARG A 49 41.57 25.26 -40.93
CA ARG A 49 41.71 25.42 -39.46
C ARG A 49 40.80 26.51 -38.91
N ASP A 50 40.74 27.66 -39.58
CA ASP A 50 39.90 28.78 -39.14
C ASP A 50 38.41 28.40 -39.24
N GLN A 51 38.02 27.70 -40.31
CA GLN A 51 36.68 27.17 -40.48
C GLN A 51 36.32 26.10 -39.43
N GLU A 52 37.23 25.16 -39.13
CA GLU A 52 37.04 24.15 -38.09
C GLU A 52 36.89 24.79 -36.71
N LYS A 53 37.67 25.85 -36.43
CA LYS A 53 37.57 26.60 -35.19
C LYS A 53 36.21 27.30 -35.07
N GLU A 54 35.77 27.99 -36.12
CA GLU A 54 34.45 28.64 -36.13
C GLU A 54 33.32 27.62 -35.95
N ALA A 55 33.41 26.46 -36.62
CA ALA A 55 32.44 25.37 -36.47
C ALA A 55 32.45 24.81 -35.04
N ALA A 56 33.62 24.62 -34.43
CA ALA A 56 33.74 24.15 -33.05
C ALA A 56 33.14 25.15 -32.05
N ASP A 57 33.40 26.45 -32.23
CA ASP A 57 32.83 27.51 -31.41
C ASP A 57 31.29 27.55 -31.56
N ALA A 58 30.76 27.42 -32.78
CA ALA A 58 29.33 27.36 -33.05
C ALA A 58 28.66 26.14 -32.39
N VAL A 59 29.28 24.95 -32.46
CA VAL A 59 28.79 23.74 -31.79
C VAL A 59 28.80 23.93 -30.27
N GLN A 60 29.84 24.55 -29.72
CA GLN A 60 29.94 24.81 -28.29
C GLN A 60 28.83 25.75 -27.80
N GLU A 61 28.54 26.83 -28.53
CA GLU A 61 27.45 27.76 -28.22
C GLU A 61 26.06 27.10 -28.35
N ALA A 62 25.87 26.26 -29.37
CA ALA A 62 24.64 25.50 -29.52
C ALA A 62 24.41 24.54 -28.34
N LEU A 63 25.46 23.83 -27.90
CA LEU A 63 25.39 22.92 -26.76
C LEU A 63 25.11 23.67 -25.45
N ARG A 64 25.74 24.84 -25.24
CA ARG A 64 25.46 25.70 -24.07
C ARG A 64 24.01 26.14 -24.03
N THR A 65 23.48 26.56 -25.18
CA THR A 65 22.08 26.96 -25.32
C THR A 65 21.14 25.79 -25.02
N GLN A 66 21.42 24.62 -25.59
CA GLN A 66 20.62 23.41 -25.35
C GLN A 66 20.63 23.02 -23.85
N LEU A 67 21.81 23.01 -23.22
CA LEU A 67 21.96 22.68 -21.82
C LEU A 67 21.21 23.67 -20.92
N ALA A 68 21.29 24.98 -21.23
CA ALA A 68 20.52 25.99 -20.51
C ALA A 68 19.00 25.77 -20.63
N THR A 69 18.51 25.42 -21.83
CA THR A 69 17.09 25.11 -22.02
C THR A 69 16.65 23.84 -21.29
N GLU A 70 17.48 22.79 -21.29
CA GLU A 70 17.19 21.54 -20.59
C GLU A 70 17.15 21.76 -19.08
N HIS A 71 18.13 22.47 -18.51
CA HIS A 71 18.14 22.78 -17.08
C HIS A 71 16.96 23.65 -16.66
N ALA A 72 16.55 24.62 -17.49
CA ALA A 72 15.37 25.43 -17.21
C ALA A 72 14.10 24.57 -17.21
N ALA A 73 13.92 23.71 -18.22
CA ALA A 73 12.78 22.78 -18.26
C ALA A 73 12.78 21.82 -17.06
N ARG A 74 13.94 21.25 -16.72
CA ARG A 74 14.10 20.37 -15.56
C ARG A 74 13.77 21.06 -14.24
N ALA A 75 14.18 22.31 -14.07
CA ALA A 75 13.85 23.08 -12.87
C ALA A 75 12.34 23.29 -12.72
N THR A 76 11.64 23.59 -13.82
CA THR A 76 10.17 23.72 -13.80
C THR A 76 9.47 22.40 -13.48
N GLU A 77 9.97 21.28 -14.01
CA GLU A 77 9.43 19.94 -13.70
C GLU A 77 9.67 19.57 -12.23
N GLU A 78 10.86 19.85 -11.70
CA GLU A 78 11.19 19.60 -10.29
C GLU A 78 10.30 20.41 -9.35
N GLU A 79 10.05 21.68 -9.67
CA GLU A 79 9.15 22.54 -8.88
C GLU A 79 7.69 22.03 -8.91
N ALA A 80 7.23 21.56 -10.08
CA ALA A 80 5.91 20.95 -10.21
C ALA A 80 5.80 19.67 -9.36
N MET A 81 6.76 18.75 -9.46
CA MET A 81 6.79 17.52 -8.65
C MET A 81 6.88 17.81 -7.15
N ARG A 82 7.68 18.80 -6.74
CA ARG A 82 7.76 19.23 -5.34
C ARG A 82 6.41 19.75 -4.84
N SER A 83 5.69 20.50 -5.66
CA SER A 83 4.36 21.03 -5.33
C SER A 83 3.32 19.90 -5.20
N GLU A 84 3.34 18.94 -6.12
CA GLU A 84 2.48 17.75 -6.07
C GLU A 84 2.75 16.89 -4.82
N LEU A 85 4.03 16.64 -4.52
CA LEU A 85 4.42 15.88 -3.33
C LEU A 85 3.98 16.58 -2.04
N LYS A 86 4.07 17.91 -2.00
CA LYS A 86 3.56 18.70 -0.86
C LYS A 86 2.05 18.61 -0.73
N ALA A 87 1.31 18.67 -1.84
CA ALA A 87 -0.14 18.53 -1.84
C ALA A 87 -0.56 17.14 -1.36
N SER A 88 0.06 16.07 -1.87
CA SER A 88 -0.20 14.69 -1.46
C SER A 88 0.13 14.45 0.02
N LEU A 89 1.21 15.05 0.54
CA LEU A 89 1.54 14.95 1.95
C LEU A 89 0.46 15.61 2.82
N ASN A 90 -0.03 16.79 2.43
CA ASN A 90 -1.12 17.46 3.14
C ASN A 90 -2.42 16.64 3.11
N GLU A 91 -2.78 16.08 1.95
CA GLU A 91 -3.94 15.20 1.82
C GLU A 91 -3.82 13.97 2.71
N LYS A 92 -2.65 13.30 2.70
CA LYS A 92 -2.37 12.17 3.59
C LYS A 92 -2.57 12.56 5.06
N THR A 93 -2.04 13.71 5.50
CA THR A 93 -2.21 14.15 6.90
C THR A 93 -3.66 14.44 7.25
N SER A 94 -4.46 14.94 6.30
CA SER A 94 -5.91 15.16 6.49
C SER A 94 -6.65 13.84 6.64
N VAL A 95 -6.39 12.88 5.74
CA VAL A 95 -7.00 11.54 5.78
C VAL A 95 -6.61 10.79 7.05
N GLU A 96 -5.37 10.93 7.51
CA GLU A 96 -4.91 10.31 8.75
C GLU A 96 -5.65 10.87 9.99
N ALA A 97 -5.90 12.18 10.03
CA ALA A 97 -6.69 12.80 11.09
C ALA A 97 -8.17 12.36 11.07
N GLU A 98 -8.79 12.31 9.88
CA GLU A 98 -10.16 11.78 9.73
C GLU A 98 -10.26 10.31 10.15
N LEU A 99 -9.25 9.51 9.82
CA LEU A 99 -9.18 8.12 10.25
C LEU A 99 -9.04 7.98 11.78
N GLU A 100 -8.28 8.85 12.42
CA GLU A 100 -8.18 8.88 13.89
C GLU A 100 -9.51 9.28 14.54
N GLU A 101 -10.19 10.31 14.01
CA GLU A 101 -11.50 10.75 14.51
C GLU A 101 -12.56 9.65 14.38
N THR A 102 -12.65 9.02 13.20
CA THR A 102 -13.61 7.94 12.96
C THR A 102 -13.35 6.71 13.83
N LYS A 103 -12.07 6.38 14.10
CA LYS A 103 -11.70 5.34 15.05
C LYS A 103 -12.10 5.69 16.49
N ALA A 104 -11.88 6.94 16.91
CA ALA A 104 -12.26 7.40 18.24
C ALA A 104 -13.78 7.33 18.43
N ARG A 105 -14.56 7.80 17.43
CA ARG A 105 -16.02 7.71 17.43
C ARG A 105 -16.51 6.27 17.50
N ALA A 106 -15.93 5.37 16.69
CA ALA A 106 -16.30 3.95 16.70
C ALA A 106 -15.97 3.27 18.05
N ALA A 107 -14.88 3.67 18.70
CA ALA A 107 -14.52 3.16 20.02
C ALA A 107 -15.50 3.61 21.11
N GLU A 108 -15.90 4.89 21.09
CA GLU A 108 -16.91 5.46 21.99
C GLU A 108 -18.28 4.81 21.80
N GLU A 109 -18.72 4.64 20.54
CA GLU A 109 -19.98 3.96 20.23
C GLU A 109 -19.98 2.50 20.69
N ALA A 110 -18.87 1.78 20.49
CA ALA A 110 -18.73 0.41 20.98
C ALA A 110 -18.73 0.32 22.52
N GLU A 111 -18.26 1.35 23.22
CA GLU A 111 -18.37 1.43 24.68
C GLU A 111 -19.81 1.71 25.11
N CYS A 112 -20.48 2.69 24.49
CA CYS A 112 -21.89 2.99 24.71
C CYS A 112 -22.78 1.76 24.53
N MET A 113 -22.61 1.02 23.42
CA MET A 113 -23.36 -0.21 23.15
C MET A 113 -23.10 -1.29 24.21
N ARG A 114 -21.86 -1.42 24.71
CA ARG A 114 -21.58 -2.36 25.81
C ARG A 114 -22.33 -1.97 27.07
N ASP A 115 -22.33 -0.69 27.41
CA ASP A 115 -23.05 -0.20 28.58
C ASP A 115 -24.56 -0.41 28.43
N GLU A 116 -25.12 -0.10 27.26
CA GLU A 116 -26.52 -0.37 26.92
C GLU A 116 -26.89 -1.85 27.07
N VAL A 117 -26.08 -2.76 26.52
CA VAL A 117 -26.27 -4.21 26.67
C VAL A 117 -26.22 -4.63 28.14
N THR A 118 -25.27 -4.12 28.92
CA THR A 118 -25.20 -4.46 30.36
C THR A 118 -26.40 -3.94 31.14
N ASN A 119 -26.89 -2.75 30.81
CA ASN A 119 -28.07 -2.14 31.42
C ASN A 119 -29.34 -2.91 31.05
N ALA A 120 -29.53 -3.23 29.76
CA ALA A 120 -30.67 -4.01 29.28
C ALA A 120 -30.70 -5.41 29.91
N TRP A 121 -29.55 -6.07 29.99
CA TRP A 121 -29.44 -7.37 30.65
C TRP A 121 -29.76 -7.30 32.16
N ALA A 122 -29.29 -6.27 32.85
CA ALA A 122 -29.59 -6.08 34.26
C ALA A 122 -31.09 -5.83 34.50
N LEU A 123 -31.72 -5.02 33.64
CA LEU A 123 -33.14 -4.74 33.69
C LEU A 123 -33.98 -6.01 33.42
N GLY A 124 -33.70 -6.71 32.32
CA GLY A 124 -34.41 -7.95 31.97
C GLY A 124 -34.25 -9.03 33.04
N LYS A 125 -33.08 -9.13 33.67
CA LYS A 125 -32.87 -10.02 34.82
C LYS A 125 -33.73 -9.61 36.02
N GLU A 126 -33.81 -8.34 36.34
CA GLU A 126 -34.64 -7.84 37.45
C GLU A 126 -36.13 -8.07 37.18
N GLU A 127 -36.59 -7.84 35.95
CA GLU A 127 -37.96 -8.12 35.52
C GLU A 127 -38.30 -9.61 35.59
N PHE A 128 -37.40 -10.48 35.09
CA PHE A 128 -37.55 -11.94 35.22
C PHE A 128 -37.65 -12.38 36.68
N LEU A 129 -36.76 -11.89 37.56
CA LEU A 129 -36.78 -12.24 38.98
C LEU A 129 -38.06 -11.79 39.70
N LYS A 130 -38.71 -10.72 39.21
CA LYS A 130 -40.00 -10.24 39.72
C LYS A 130 -41.21 -10.91 39.05
N SER A 131 -40.99 -11.71 38.00
CA SER A 131 -42.05 -12.36 37.25
C SER A 131 -42.65 -13.56 38.00
N PRO A 132 -43.95 -13.87 37.83
CA PRO A 132 -44.54 -15.10 38.36
C PRO A 132 -43.94 -16.36 37.71
N LYS A 133 -43.33 -16.24 36.51
CA LYS A 133 -42.60 -17.35 35.84
C LYS A 133 -41.42 -17.81 36.71
N PHE A 134 -40.66 -16.87 37.28
CA PHE A 134 -39.58 -17.19 38.21
C PHE A 134 -40.09 -17.84 39.51
N GLU A 135 -41.19 -17.35 40.08
CA GLU A 135 -41.81 -17.96 41.27
C GLU A 135 -42.26 -19.40 41.00
N ARG A 136 -42.89 -19.64 39.83
CA ARG A 136 -43.29 -20.99 39.38
C ARG A 136 -42.07 -21.91 39.26
N LEU A 137 -41.00 -21.47 38.61
CA LEU A 137 -39.74 -22.22 38.50
C LEU A 137 -39.13 -22.55 39.88
N CYS A 138 -39.13 -21.60 40.81
CA CYS A 138 -38.65 -21.83 42.18
C CYS A 138 -39.51 -22.87 42.92
N ALA A 139 -40.84 -22.78 42.81
CA ALA A 139 -41.76 -23.73 43.42
C ALA A 139 -41.56 -25.15 42.86
N ASN A 140 -41.46 -25.28 41.54
CA ASN A 140 -41.20 -26.56 40.87
C ASN A 140 -39.87 -27.17 41.33
N MET A 141 -38.82 -26.35 41.40
CA MET A 141 -37.51 -26.79 41.89
C MET A 141 -37.56 -27.25 43.35
N LEU A 142 -38.23 -26.50 44.25
CA LEU A 142 -38.39 -26.87 45.66
C LEU A 142 -39.14 -28.21 45.82
N VAL A 143 -40.19 -28.41 45.04
CA VAL A 143 -40.97 -29.65 45.03
C VAL A 143 -40.12 -30.82 44.59
N ALA A 144 -39.34 -30.67 43.50
CA ALA A 144 -38.44 -31.71 43.02
C ALA A 144 -37.41 -32.09 44.09
N TYR A 145 -36.75 -31.11 44.72
CA TYR A 145 -35.80 -31.36 45.81
C TYR A 145 -36.45 -32.03 47.01
N PHE A 146 -37.62 -31.57 47.44
CA PHE A 146 -38.33 -32.15 48.59
C PHE A 146 -38.75 -33.59 48.30
N ARG A 147 -39.29 -33.87 47.11
CA ARG A 147 -39.67 -35.22 46.68
C ARG A 147 -38.46 -36.14 46.69
N SER A 148 -37.35 -35.76 46.04
CA SER A 148 -36.13 -36.58 46.02
C SER A 148 -35.53 -36.78 47.42
N GLY A 149 -35.47 -35.75 48.26
CA GLY A 149 -34.95 -35.86 49.63
C GLY A 149 -35.83 -36.71 50.54
N PHE A 150 -37.16 -36.58 50.42
CA PHE A 150 -38.13 -37.38 51.15
C PHE A 150 -38.04 -38.85 50.76
N GLU A 151 -38.01 -39.15 49.46
CA GLU A 151 -37.83 -40.50 48.95
C GLU A 151 -36.49 -41.11 49.42
N GLY A 152 -35.41 -40.33 49.44
CA GLY A 152 -34.12 -40.75 50.00
C GLY A 152 -34.19 -41.09 51.50
N CYS A 153 -34.84 -40.26 52.31
CA CYS A 153 -35.06 -40.55 53.74
C CYS A 153 -35.89 -41.82 53.93
N VAL A 154 -36.96 -41.98 53.16
CA VAL A 154 -37.80 -43.19 53.17
C VAL A 154 -36.98 -44.43 52.84
N ALA A 155 -36.09 -44.36 51.85
CA ALA A 155 -35.21 -45.47 51.50
C ALA A 155 -34.26 -45.84 52.65
N GLN A 156 -33.73 -44.85 53.37
CA GLN A 156 -32.85 -45.07 54.50
C GLN A 156 -33.57 -45.72 55.70
N PHE A 157 -34.78 -45.28 56.03
CA PHE A 157 -35.59 -45.93 57.07
C PHE A 157 -35.87 -47.40 56.74
N ARG A 158 -36.19 -47.70 55.47
CA ARG A 158 -36.37 -49.08 55.00
C ARG A 158 -35.10 -49.92 55.16
N ALA A 159 -33.94 -49.35 54.83
CA ALA A 159 -32.66 -50.04 55.00
C ALA A 159 -32.34 -50.37 56.48
N ASN A 160 -32.86 -49.58 57.42
CA ASN A 160 -32.72 -49.81 58.87
C ASN A 160 -33.80 -50.73 59.47
N GLY A 161 -34.65 -51.36 58.64
CA GLY A 161 -35.67 -52.32 59.10
C GLY A 161 -37.01 -51.70 59.51
N TYR A 162 -37.29 -50.45 59.13
CA TYR A 162 -38.59 -49.82 59.37
C TYR A 162 -39.68 -50.37 58.41
N PRO A 163 -40.80 -50.93 58.92
CA PRO A 163 -41.88 -51.48 58.09
C PRO A 163 -42.87 -50.40 57.62
N GLU A 164 -43.33 -50.49 56.37
CA GLU A 164 -44.26 -49.53 55.74
C GLU A 164 -45.67 -49.53 56.40
N GLU A 165 -46.01 -50.58 57.15
CA GLU A 165 -47.27 -50.70 57.91
C GLU A 165 -47.33 -49.82 59.18
N GLU A 166 -46.18 -49.35 59.70
CA GLU A 166 -46.11 -48.47 60.89
C GLU A 166 -46.06 -46.98 60.53
N HIS A 167 -46.45 -46.58 59.32
CA HIS A 167 -46.51 -45.16 58.99
C HIS A 167 -47.70 -44.47 59.65
N PRO A 168 -47.51 -43.36 60.40
CA PRO A 168 -48.60 -42.49 60.80
C PRO A 168 -49.35 -42.00 59.55
N ALA A 169 -50.69 -41.89 59.62
CA ALA A 169 -51.52 -41.42 58.50
C ALA A 169 -50.99 -40.15 57.78
N PRO A 170 -50.44 -39.13 58.47
CA PRO A 170 -49.85 -37.96 57.81
C PRO A 170 -48.67 -38.24 56.88
N PHE A 171 -47.90 -39.31 57.13
CA PHE A 171 -46.71 -39.67 56.35
C PHE A 171 -47.09 -40.31 55.00
N LEU A 172 -48.17 -41.09 54.98
CA LEU A 172 -48.73 -41.69 53.76
C LEU A 172 -49.45 -40.65 52.90
N ASP A 173 -50.19 -39.73 53.52
CA ASP A 173 -50.85 -38.62 52.82
C ASP A 173 -49.82 -37.71 52.13
N MET A 174 -48.70 -37.41 52.79
CA MET A 174 -47.62 -36.63 52.20
C MET A 174 -46.94 -37.35 51.03
N LYS A 175 -46.66 -38.66 51.14
CA LYS A 175 -46.09 -39.47 50.05
C LYS A 175 -47.03 -39.56 48.84
N LYS A 176 -48.35 -39.55 49.06
CA LYS A 176 -49.34 -39.55 47.98
C LYS A 176 -49.45 -38.17 47.33
N ALA A 177 -49.54 -37.10 48.12
CA ALA A 177 -49.59 -35.73 47.62
C ALA A 177 -48.38 -35.36 46.74
N LEU A 178 -47.19 -35.86 47.07
CA LEU A 178 -45.99 -35.66 46.24
C LEU A 178 -46.01 -36.40 44.90
N ARG A 179 -46.70 -37.54 44.83
CA ARG A 179 -46.84 -38.33 43.59
C ARG A 179 -47.88 -37.73 42.65
N ASP A 180 -48.92 -37.11 43.22
CA ASP A 180 -50.06 -36.56 42.49
C ASP A 180 -49.83 -35.09 42.06
N MET A 181 -48.68 -34.48 42.41
CA MET A 181 -48.29 -33.14 41.92
C MET A 181 -47.90 -33.19 40.44
N PRO A 182 -48.37 -32.24 39.61
CA PRO A 182 -48.01 -32.18 38.19
C PRO A 182 -46.53 -31.84 38.00
N GLU A 183 -45.85 -32.56 37.11
CA GLU A 183 -44.55 -32.17 36.56
C GLU A 183 -44.84 -31.10 35.50
N ASP A 184 -44.87 -29.85 35.93
CA ASP A 184 -45.23 -28.69 35.10
C ASP A 184 -44.05 -28.33 34.17
N ASP A 185 -43.82 -29.18 33.15
CA ASP A 185 -42.69 -29.09 32.21
C ASP A 185 -43.08 -28.53 30.81
N GLU A 186 -44.34 -28.17 30.55
CA GLU A 186 -44.79 -27.80 29.18
C GLU A 186 -44.99 -26.29 28.91
N GLU A 187 -45.12 -25.42 29.91
CA GLU A 187 -45.41 -23.98 29.64
C GLU A 187 -44.19 -23.04 29.70
N ALA A 188 -43.06 -23.46 30.25
CA ALA A 188 -41.91 -22.55 30.38
C ALA A 188 -41.19 -22.30 29.03
N ALA A 189 -41.30 -23.25 28.09
CA ALA A 189 -40.62 -23.22 26.79
C ALA A 189 -41.42 -22.53 25.67
N ALA A 190 -42.75 -22.44 25.78
CA ALA A 190 -43.60 -21.82 24.75
C ALA A 190 -43.53 -20.27 24.76
N GLU A 191 -43.27 -19.68 25.92
CA GLU A 191 -43.21 -18.22 26.10
C GLU A 191 -41.87 -17.60 25.66
N GLU A 192 -40.89 -18.38 25.17
CA GLU A 192 -39.64 -17.84 24.57
C GLU A 192 -39.71 -17.74 23.04
N GLU A 193 -40.73 -18.27 22.37
CA GLU A 193 -40.86 -18.18 20.90
C GLU A 193 -41.82 -17.09 20.39
N GLU A 194 -42.66 -16.48 21.24
CA GLU A 194 -43.65 -15.49 20.78
C GLU A 194 -43.18 -14.02 20.79
N GLU A 195 -41.98 -13.68 21.30
CA GLU A 195 -41.46 -12.29 21.22
C GLU A 195 -40.53 -12.01 20.02
N GLU A 196 -40.28 -12.99 19.14
CA GLU A 196 -39.40 -12.83 17.95
C GLU A 196 -40.17 -12.63 16.61
N GLU A 197 -41.50 -12.52 16.60
CA GLU A 197 -42.29 -12.44 15.34
C GLU A 197 -42.82 -11.06 14.94
N ASP A 198 -42.60 -10.00 15.71
CA ASP A 198 -43.20 -8.67 15.43
C ASP A 198 -42.17 -7.56 15.13
N GLU A 199 -41.20 -7.79 14.24
CA GLU A 199 -40.53 -6.65 13.57
C GLU A 199 -39.95 -6.97 12.18
N ASP A 200 -40.75 -7.52 11.25
CA ASP A 200 -40.31 -7.52 9.85
C ASP A 200 -41.47 -7.64 8.82
N LYS A 201 -42.30 -6.58 8.68
CA LYS A 201 -43.03 -6.36 7.40
C LYS A 201 -43.65 -4.99 7.16
N ALA A 202 -42.95 -4.14 6.41
CA ALA A 202 -43.46 -3.28 5.31
C ALA A 202 -42.28 -2.38 4.86
N GLU A 203 -41.87 -2.24 3.60
CA GLU A 203 -42.64 -2.21 2.36
C GLU A 203 -41.66 -2.34 1.19
N ALA A 204 -41.87 -3.34 0.34
CA ALA A 204 -41.18 -3.43 -0.95
C ALA A 204 -41.88 -2.52 -1.95
N THR A 205 -41.19 -1.47 -2.42
CA THR A 205 -41.48 -0.84 -3.72
C THR A 205 -40.26 -0.99 -4.63
N SER A 206 -40.32 -1.96 -5.53
CA SER A 206 -39.48 -2.05 -6.75
C SER A 206 -39.84 -0.91 -7.73
N PRO A 207 -39.01 -0.49 -8.73
CA PRO A 207 -38.29 -1.41 -9.64
C PRO A 207 -36.99 -0.96 -10.35
N SER A 208 -36.26 -1.99 -10.83
CA SER A 208 -35.55 -2.12 -12.13
C SER A 208 -34.51 -1.09 -12.61
N SER A 209 -33.30 -1.58 -12.89
CA SER A 209 -32.40 -1.02 -13.91
C SER A 209 -31.66 -2.14 -14.68
N PRO A 210 -31.72 -2.19 -16.02
CA PRO A 210 -30.76 -2.93 -16.86
C PRO A 210 -29.68 -1.95 -17.37
N LYS A 211 -28.45 -2.29 -17.76
CA LYS A 211 -27.64 -3.50 -17.99
C LYS A 211 -26.19 -2.99 -18.25
N PRO A 212 -25.13 -3.80 -18.16
CA PRO A 212 -23.86 -3.52 -18.85
C PRO A 212 -23.99 -3.66 -20.37
#